data_AF-A0A6A5ASG5-F1
#
_entry.id   AF-A0A6A5ASG5-F1
#
_cell.length_a   1.000
_cell.length_b   1.000
_cell.length_c   1.000
_cell.angle_alpha   90.00
_cell.angle_beta   90.00
_cell.angle_gamma   90.00
#
_symmetry.space_group_name_H-M   'P 1'
#
loop_
_entity.id
_entity.type
_entity.pdbx_description
1 polymer ?
#
loop_
_entity_poly.entity_id
_entity_poly.type
_entity_poly.pdbx_seq_one_letter_code
_entity_poly.pdbx_strand_id
1 'polypeptide(L)' 'VNIGPSGAEIGGAFGGEKETGGGRESGSDSWKQYMRRSTCTINHSKDLPLAQGINFG' A
#
# COMPACT_ATOMS: atom_id res chain seq x y z
N VAL A 1 3.63 -0.37 -26.70
CA VAL A 1 2.81 -0.26 -27.95
C VAL A 1 3.75 -0.46 -29.13
N ASN A 2 3.32 -1.19 -30.17
CA ASN A 2 4.17 -1.65 -31.30
C ASN A 2 5.19 -2.75 -30.95
N ILE A 3 4.88 -3.57 -29.93
CA ILE A 3 5.61 -4.79 -29.56
C ILE A 3 4.57 -5.88 -29.27
N GLY A 4 4.95 -7.15 -29.44
CA GLY A 4 4.07 -8.29 -29.18
C GLY A 4 3.61 -8.37 -27.72
N PRO A 5 2.62 -9.25 -27.43
CA PRO A 5 2.02 -9.37 -26.09
C PRO A 5 2.98 -9.86 -25.01
N SER A 6 4.15 -10.42 -25.38
CA SER A 6 5.20 -10.86 -24.45
C SER A 6 6.19 -9.75 -24.05
N GLY A 7 5.99 -8.52 -24.51
CA GLY A 7 6.85 -7.38 -24.15
C GLY A 7 6.65 -6.95 -22.70
N ALA A 8 7.42 -7.51 -21.78
CA ALA A 8 7.47 -7.16 -20.37
C ALA A 8 8.92 -7.09 -19.87
N GLU A 9 9.18 -6.27 -18.86
CA GLU A 9 10.51 -6.10 -18.26
C GLU A 9 10.43 -6.01 -16.73
N ILE A 10 11.54 -6.32 -16.06
CA ILE A 10 11.65 -6.40 -14.59
C ILE A 10 11.27 -5.08 -13.91
N GLY A 11 11.45 -3.93 -14.55
CA GLY A 11 11.11 -2.62 -13.98
C GLY A 11 9.60 -2.40 -13.78
N GLY A 12 8.75 -3.10 -14.53
CA GLY A 12 7.30 -2.96 -14.48
C GLY A 12 6.61 -3.95 -13.55
N ALA A 13 5.42 -3.58 -13.04
CA ALA A 13 4.52 -4.54 -12.41
C ALA A 13 3.98 -5.51 -13.47
N PHE A 14 4.23 -6.81 -13.30
CA PHE A 14 3.77 -7.85 -14.22
C PHE A 14 2.56 -8.60 -13.65
N GLY A 15 1.48 -8.72 -14.43
CA GLY A 15 0.30 -9.49 -14.06
C GLY A 15 -0.92 -9.09 -14.87
N GLY A 16 -2.04 -9.79 -14.67
CA GLY A 16 -3.24 -9.64 -15.49
C GLY A 16 -4.50 -9.46 -14.67
N GLU A 17 -5.61 -9.17 -15.36
CA GLU A 17 -6.92 -8.88 -14.78
C GLU A 17 -7.93 -10.01 -15.06
N LYS A 18 -9.12 -9.94 -14.48
CA LYS A 18 -10.24 -10.89 -14.69
C LYS A 18 -9.86 -12.30 -14.22
N GLU A 19 -10.04 -13.32 -15.07
CA GLU A 19 -9.71 -14.71 -14.78
C GLU A 19 -8.20 -14.93 -14.54
N THR A 20 -7.35 -13.96 -14.91
CA THR A 20 -5.92 -14.00 -14.58
C THR A 20 -5.64 -13.71 -13.10
N GLY A 21 -6.59 -13.16 -12.35
CA GLY A 21 -6.54 -13.12 -10.88
C GLY A 21 -5.99 -11.84 -10.24
N GLY A 22 -5.69 -10.79 -11.00
CA GLY A 22 -5.47 -9.43 -10.48
C GLY A 22 -4.13 -9.16 -9.77
N GLY A 23 -3.32 -10.19 -9.50
CA GLY A 23 -2.00 -10.05 -8.86
C GLY A 23 -1.00 -9.24 -9.69
N ARG A 24 0.07 -8.78 -9.04
CA ARG A 24 1.22 -8.16 -9.71
C ARG A 24 2.55 -8.58 -9.07
N GLU A 25 3.56 -8.79 -9.91
CA GLU A 25 4.89 -9.29 -9.53
C GLU A 25 6.01 -8.44 -10.15
N SER A 26 7.25 -8.72 -9.71
CA SER A 26 8.50 -8.12 -10.18
C SER A 26 8.68 -6.65 -9.78
N GLY A 27 8.42 -5.69 -10.68
CA GLY A 27 8.78 -4.29 -10.50
C GLY A 27 7.69 -3.42 -9.87
N SER A 28 7.88 -2.11 -9.97
CA SER A 28 7.00 -1.10 -9.38
C SER A 28 6.78 -1.31 -7.87
N ASP A 29 5.56 -1.11 -7.37
CA ASP A 29 5.20 -1.30 -5.98
C ASP A 29 4.60 -2.67 -5.66
N SER A 30 4.86 -3.69 -6.51
CA SER A 30 4.41 -5.07 -6.32
C SER A 30 4.85 -5.68 -4.98
N TRP A 31 6.00 -5.23 -4.45
CA TRP A 31 6.49 -5.62 -3.12
C TRP A 31 5.50 -5.30 -1.99
N LYS A 32 4.62 -4.29 -2.16
CA LYS A 32 3.60 -3.92 -1.17
C LYS A 32 2.59 -5.05 -0.92
N GLN A 33 2.38 -5.96 -1.87
CA GLN A 33 1.50 -7.12 -1.68
C GLN A 33 2.08 -8.14 -0.69
N TYR A 34 3.40 -8.17 -0.55
CA TYR A 34 4.12 -9.10 0.34
C TYR A 34 4.41 -8.48 1.72
N MET A 35 3.95 -7.25 1.97
CA MET A 35 4.09 -6.55 3.24
C MET A 35 2.73 -6.10 3.76
N ARG A 36 2.63 -5.88 5.08
CA ARG A 36 1.39 -5.38 5.69
C ARG A 36 1.52 -3.90 6.00
N ARG A 37 0.58 -3.08 5.50
CA ARG A 37 0.54 -1.64 5.79
C ARG A 37 -0.01 -1.38 7.19
N SER A 38 0.65 -0.49 7.93
CA SER A 38 0.17 0.08 9.20
C SER A 38 0.12 1.61 9.11
N THR A 39 -0.86 2.22 9.78
CA THR A 39 -0.96 3.68 9.91
C THR A 39 -0.76 4.03 11.37
N CYS A 40 0.33 4.73 11.70
CA CYS A 40 0.73 5.02 13.07
C CYS A 40 0.71 6.53 13.33
N THR A 41 -0.14 6.98 14.25
CA THR A 41 -0.11 8.36 14.76
C THR A 41 0.58 8.36 16.12
N ILE A 42 1.70 9.07 16.24
CA ILE A 42 2.47 9.18 17.48
C ILE A 42 2.37 10.61 17.98
N ASN A 43 1.79 10.80 19.16
CA ASN A 43 1.72 12.09 19.83
C ASN A 43 2.88 12.21 20.82
N HIS A 44 3.78 13.18 20.61
CA HIS A 44 4.92 13.47 21.48
C HIS A 44 4.64 14.55 22.54
N SER A 45 3.43 15.13 22.53
CA SER A 45 3.02 16.13 23.52
C SER A 45 2.41 15.49 24.76
N LYS A 46 2.18 16.29 25.80
CA LYS A 46 1.37 15.88 26.96
C LYS A 46 -0.13 16.10 26.73
N ASP A 47 -0.50 16.63 25.56
CA ASP A 47 -1.86 17.05 25.27
C ASP A 47 -2.61 15.88 24.66
N LEU A 48 -3.65 15.40 25.35
CA LEU A 48 -4.66 14.53 24.77
C LEU A 48 -5.97 15.30 24.73
N PRO A 49 -6.71 15.29 23.60
CA PRO A 49 -7.99 15.96 23.55
C PRO A 49 -8.92 15.35 24.61
N LEU A 50 -9.37 16.18 25.55
CA LEU A 50 -10.34 15.77 26.55
C LEU A 50 -11.67 15.46 25.87
N ALA A 51 -12.30 14.35 26.24
CA ALA A 51 -13.66 14.05 25.78
C ALA A 51 -14.60 15.15 26.29
N GLN A 52 -15.03 16.03 25.39
CA GLN A 52 -15.98 17.13 25.67
C GLN A 52 -15.54 18.09 26.80
N GLY A 53 -14.24 18.22 27.04
CA GLY A 53 -13.69 19.09 28.09
C GLY A 53 -13.77 18.52 29.52
N ILE A 54 -14.15 17.25 29.70
CA ILE A 54 -14.17 16.59 31.01
C ILE A 54 -12.72 16.27 31.43
N ASN A 55 -12.31 16.75 32.61
CA ASN A 55 -11.04 16.39 33.23
C ASN A 55 -11.23 15.13 34.10
N PHE A 56 -10.51 14.06 33.79
CA PHE A 56 -10.60 12.76 34.48
C PHE A 56 -9.68 12.65 35.72
N GLY A 57 -9.30 13.79 36.32
CA GLY A 57 -8.39 13.89 37.46
C GLY A 57 -9.04 13.61 38.81
#